data_AF-A0A511YK36-F1
#
_entry.id   AF-A0A511YK36-F1
#
_cell.length_a   1.000
_cell.length_b   1.000
_cell.length_c   1.000
_cell.angle_alpha   90.00
_cell.angle_beta   90.00
_cell.angle_gamma   90.00
#
_symmetry.space_group_name_H-M   'P 1'
#
loop_
_entity.id
_entity.type
_entity.pdbx_description
1 polymer ?
#
loop_
_entity_poly.entity_id
_entity_poly.type
_entity_poly.pdbx_seq_one_letter_code
_entity_poly.pdbx_strand_id
1 'polypeptide(L)'
;MEGTKAIALAAALAVREKLDMEIFDQQDFIRIIQNELSDSDMKSKLNKCLYLDGNPSKELLVKTLGNGTGMTAQDTVPLVIWMLSRYRYDLEECLWNTVSILGDRDTTCAMAGGVSILCCKENTIPGWASTIENWKKSRFYEH
;
A
#
# COMPACT_ATOMS: atom_id res chain seq x y z
N MET A 1 -3.86 -6.10 -15.10
CA MET A 1 -2.38 -6.17 -15.05
C MET A 1 -1.77 -4.93 -14.41
N GLU A 2 -2.18 -3.71 -14.78
CA GLU A 2 -1.57 -2.47 -14.25
C GLU A 2 -1.56 -2.37 -12.72
N GLY A 3 -2.60 -2.83 -12.02
CA GLY A 3 -2.61 -2.85 -10.55
C GLY A 3 -1.50 -3.71 -9.95
N THR A 4 -1.29 -4.91 -10.48
CA THR A 4 -0.18 -5.78 -10.08
C THR A 4 1.17 -5.15 -10.39
N LYS A 5 1.33 -4.54 -11.59
CA LYS A 5 2.56 -3.83 -11.97
C LYS A 5 2.86 -2.69 -10.99
N ALA A 6 1.86 -1.91 -10.59
CA ALA A 6 2.04 -0.80 -9.65
C ALA A 6 2.56 -1.26 -8.29
N ILE A 7 2.01 -2.35 -7.72
CA ILE A 7 2.48 -2.91 -6.44
C ILE A 7 3.88 -3.51 -6.59
N ALA A 8 4.18 -4.19 -7.70
CA ALA A 8 5.52 -4.74 -7.96
C ALA A 8 6.58 -3.63 -8.07
N LEU A 9 6.25 -2.51 -8.73
CA LEU A 9 7.11 -1.34 -8.77
C LEU A 9 7.29 -0.71 -7.38
N ALA A 10 6.21 -0.57 -6.61
CA ALA A 10 6.29 -0.06 -5.23
C ALA A 10 7.23 -0.91 -4.36
N ALA A 11 7.15 -2.25 -4.46
CA ALA A 11 8.04 -3.17 -3.79
C ALA A 11 9.51 -2.99 -4.22
N ALA A 12 9.76 -2.84 -5.53
CA ALA A 12 11.10 -2.60 -6.04
C ALA A 12 11.69 -1.28 -5.53
N LEU A 13 10.90 -0.20 -5.49
CA LEU A 13 11.34 1.08 -4.94
C LEU A 13 11.64 0.99 -3.44
N ALA A 14 10.78 0.31 -2.67
CA ALA A 14 11.02 0.08 -1.24
C ALA A 14 12.34 -0.68 -1.00
N VAL A 15 12.63 -1.73 -1.77
CA VAL A 15 13.90 -2.46 -1.66
C VAL A 15 15.10 -1.56 -2.03
N ARG A 16 14.99 -0.71 -3.04
CA ARG A 16 16.05 0.24 -3.41
C ARG A 16 16.34 1.24 -2.31
N GLU A 17 15.32 1.72 -1.61
CA GLU A 17 15.48 2.57 -0.42
C GLU A 17 16.18 1.82 0.71
N LYS A 18 15.78 0.56 0.98
CA LYS A 18 16.42 -0.28 2.02
C LYS A 18 17.90 -0.57 1.75
N LEU A 19 18.29 -0.60 0.47
CA LEU A 19 19.68 -0.78 0.04
C LEU A 19 20.47 0.53 -0.05
N ASP A 20 19.92 1.63 0.48
CA ASP A 20 20.52 2.98 0.48
C ASP A 20 20.90 3.47 -0.94
N MET A 21 20.21 2.98 -1.98
CA MET A 21 20.52 3.35 -3.37
C MET A 21 19.94 4.72 -3.75
N GLU A 22 18.74 5.02 -3.26
CA GLU A 22 17.98 6.23 -3.55
C GLU A 22 16.94 6.45 -2.45
N ILE A 23 16.53 7.70 -2.21
CA ILE A 23 15.44 8.05 -1.30
C ILE A 23 14.38 8.79 -2.11
N PHE A 24 13.13 8.33 -2.04
CA PHE A 24 12.03 8.96 -2.77
C PHE A 24 11.19 9.81 -1.81
N ASP A 25 10.81 11.01 -2.22
CA ASP A 25 9.75 11.72 -1.51
C ASP A 25 8.36 11.11 -1.80
N GLN A 26 7.32 11.65 -1.17
CA GLN A 26 5.96 11.11 -1.33
C GLN A 26 5.47 11.20 -2.78
N GLN A 27 5.76 12.29 -3.49
CA GLN A 27 5.25 12.49 -4.84
C GLN A 27 6.08 11.72 -5.86
N ASP A 28 7.40 11.66 -5.70
CA ASP A 28 8.30 10.96 -6.60
C ASP A 28 8.07 9.44 -6.56
N PHE A 29 7.82 8.89 -5.38
CA PHE A 29 7.42 7.48 -5.24
C PHE A 29 6.19 7.15 -6.10
N ILE A 30 5.17 8.02 -6.10
CA ILE A 30 3.95 7.85 -6.90
C ILE A 30 4.24 8.07 -8.39
N ARG A 31 4.96 9.14 -8.74
CA ARG A 31 5.26 9.51 -10.14
C ARG A 31 6.04 8.44 -10.87
N ILE A 32 7.06 7.85 -10.24
CA ILE A 32 7.85 6.78 -10.86
C ILE A 32 6.94 5.60 -11.22
N ILE A 33 6.08 5.17 -10.30
CA ILE A 33 5.14 4.06 -10.54
C ILE A 33 4.15 4.43 -11.66
N GLN A 34 3.55 5.62 -11.58
CA GLN A 34 2.55 6.10 -12.52
C GLN A 34 3.11 6.26 -13.95
N ASN A 35 4.35 6.70 -14.10
CA ASN A 35 5.01 6.87 -15.40
C ASN A 35 5.20 5.53 -16.13
N GLU A 36 5.43 4.45 -15.40
CA GLU A 36 5.61 3.11 -15.94
C GLU A 36 4.30 2.45 -16.41
N LEU A 37 3.13 2.96 -16.01
CA LEU A 37 1.85 2.37 -16.39
C LEU A 37 1.43 2.81 -17.80
N SER A 38 0.72 1.92 -18.51
CA SER A 38 0.05 2.27 -19.77
C SER A 38 -1.11 3.25 -19.53
N ASP A 39 -1.55 3.95 -20.58
CA ASP A 39 -2.70 4.84 -20.48
C ASP A 39 -3.96 4.03 -20.13
N SER A 40 -4.45 4.23 -18.90
CA SER A 40 -5.42 3.35 -18.25
C SER A 40 -6.09 4.04 -17.06
N ASP A 41 -7.23 3.48 -16.62
CA ASP A 41 -7.91 3.94 -15.40
C ASP A 41 -7.02 3.90 -14.16
N MET A 42 -6.11 2.92 -14.09
CA MET A 42 -5.14 2.83 -12.99
C MET A 42 -4.19 4.03 -13.00
N LYS A 43 -3.61 4.36 -14.16
CA LYS A 43 -2.75 5.53 -14.32
C LYS A 43 -3.51 6.82 -14.00
N SER A 44 -4.75 6.94 -14.46
CA SER A 44 -5.63 8.07 -14.15
C SER A 44 -5.90 8.20 -12.65
N LYS A 45 -6.13 7.09 -11.93
CA LYS A 45 -6.29 7.12 -10.48
C LYS A 45 -4.99 7.46 -9.74
N LEU A 46 -3.82 6.96 -10.17
CA LEU A 46 -2.54 7.36 -9.59
C LEU A 46 -2.23 8.85 -9.83
N ASN A 47 -2.66 9.43 -10.95
CA ASN A 47 -2.59 10.88 -11.15
C ASN A 47 -3.36 11.62 -10.06
N LYS A 48 -4.54 11.12 -9.64
CA LYS A 48 -5.33 11.73 -8.56
C LYS A 48 -4.59 11.68 -7.21
N CYS A 49 -3.79 10.65 -6.95
CA CYS A 49 -2.98 10.57 -5.73
C CYS A 49 -2.04 11.78 -5.56
N LEU A 50 -1.51 12.31 -6.68
CA LEU A 50 -0.59 13.46 -6.67
C LEU A 50 -1.27 14.77 -6.26
N TYR A 51 -2.61 14.85 -6.33
CA TYR A 51 -3.41 16.00 -5.93
C TYR A 51 -4.02 15.85 -4.52
N LEU A 52 -3.68 14.78 -3.80
CA LEU A 52 -4.15 14.50 -2.45
C LEU A 52 -3.02 14.70 -1.44
N ASP A 53 -2.33 15.84 -1.53
CA ASP A 53 -1.32 16.24 -0.56
C ASP A 53 -1.95 16.74 0.76
N GLY A 54 -1.13 16.94 1.78
CA GLY A 54 -1.60 17.36 3.11
C GLY A 54 -2.32 16.24 3.87
N ASN A 55 -3.48 16.56 4.46
CA ASN A 55 -4.31 15.65 5.27
C ASN A 55 -5.76 15.64 4.73
N PRO A 56 -6.03 14.95 3.60
CA PRO A 56 -7.39 14.82 3.09
C PRO A 56 -8.29 14.04 4.06
N SER A 57 -9.59 14.32 4.04
CA SER A 57 -10.55 13.54 4.81
C SER A 57 -10.65 12.11 4.28
N LYS A 58 -11.05 11.16 5.14
CA LYS A 58 -11.22 9.75 4.74
C LYS A 58 -12.27 9.61 3.64
N GLU A 59 -13.35 10.39 3.73
CA GLU A 59 -14.42 10.41 2.72
C GLU A 59 -13.88 10.84 1.35
N LEU A 60 -12.98 11.83 1.32
CA LEU A 60 -12.35 12.27 0.08
C LEU A 60 -11.43 11.18 -0.49
N LEU A 61 -10.63 10.51 0.36
CA LEU A 61 -9.78 9.39 -0.06
C LEU A 61 -10.62 8.26 -0.66
N VAL A 62 -11.66 7.80 0.04
CA VAL A 62 -12.56 6.73 -0.44
C VAL A 62 -13.21 7.12 -1.76
N LYS A 63 -13.76 8.34 -1.86
CA LYS A 63 -14.41 8.83 -3.08
C LYS A 63 -13.45 8.92 -4.28
N THR A 64 -12.19 9.23 -4.03
CA THR A 64 -11.22 9.55 -5.10
C THR A 64 -10.43 8.31 -5.54
N LEU A 65 -9.96 7.53 -4.59
CA LEU A 65 -9.05 6.40 -4.78
C LEU A 65 -9.77 5.06 -4.71
N GLY A 66 -10.81 4.97 -3.89
CA GLY A 66 -11.45 3.72 -3.52
C GLY A 66 -10.92 3.17 -2.19
N ASN A 67 -11.61 2.16 -1.67
CA ASN A 67 -11.16 1.39 -0.50
C ASN A 67 -11.42 -0.11 -0.65
N GLY A 68 -11.70 -0.56 -1.88
CA GLY A 68 -11.98 -1.94 -2.25
C GLY A 68 -13.44 -2.39 -2.08
N THR A 69 -14.35 -1.50 -1.68
CA THR A 69 -15.80 -1.81 -1.69
C THR A 69 -16.28 -2.24 -3.08
N GLY A 70 -15.63 -1.73 -4.14
CA GLY A 70 -15.89 -2.12 -5.53
C GLY A 70 -15.22 -3.41 -5.98
N MET A 71 -14.45 -4.11 -5.14
CA MET A 71 -13.78 -5.40 -5.43
C MET A 71 -12.95 -5.41 -6.73
N THR A 72 -12.28 -4.29 -7.05
CA THR A 72 -11.39 -4.18 -8.21
C THR A 72 -10.02 -3.66 -7.79
N ALA A 73 -8.98 -3.97 -8.58
CA ALA A 73 -7.65 -3.41 -8.35
C ALA A 73 -7.65 -1.87 -8.40
N GLN A 74 -8.45 -1.28 -9.29
CA GLN A 74 -8.64 0.16 -9.39
C GLN A 74 -9.23 0.73 -8.12
N ASP A 75 -9.98 -0.04 -7.34
CA ASP A 75 -10.61 0.41 -6.09
C ASP A 75 -9.74 0.14 -4.85
N THR A 76 -8.65 -0.62 -4.95
CA THR A 76 -7.75 -0.94 -3.83
C THR A 76 -6.36 -0.34 -3.99
N VAL A 77 -5.72 -0.55 -5.15
CA VAL A 77 -4.30 -0.23 -5.38
C VAL A 77 -3.97 1.27 -5.22
N PRO A 78 -4.77 2.22 -5.75
CA PRO A 78 -4.45 3.64 -5.62
C PRO A 78 -4.38 4.12 -4.17
N LEU A 79 -5.29 3.61 -3.31
CA LEU A 79 -5.25 3.88 -1.87
C LEU A 79 -3.97 3.33 -1.25
N VAL A 80 -3.58 2.10 -1.58
CA VAL A 80 -2.36 1.48 -1.04
C VAL A 80 -1.11 2.23 -1.47
N ILE A 81 -0.99 2.63 -2.74
CA ILE A 81 0.14 3.44 -3.22
C ILE A 81 0.21 4.79 -2.48
N TRP A 82 -0.93 5.42 -2.21
CA TRP A 82 -0.98 6.67 -1.44
C TRP A 82 -0.61 6.45 0.05
N MET A 83 -0.98 5.32 0.65
CA MET A 83 -0.56 4.99 2.02
C MET A 83 0.95 4.73 2.11
N LEU A 84 1.51 4.00 1.13
CA LEU A 84 2.94 3.71 1.06
C LEU A 84 3.79 4.96 0.83
N SER A 85 3.32 5.90 0.00
CA SER A 85 4.06 7.14 -0.23
C SER A 85 4.27 7.95 1.06
N ARG A 86 3.41 7.75 2.08
CA ARG A 86 3.45 8.48 3.35
C ARG A 86 4.06 7.69 4.50
N TYR A 87 3.75 6.40 4.60
CA TYR A 87 3.98 5.63 5.82
C TYR A 87 4.88 4.40 5.62
N ARG A 88 5.43 4.14 4.43
CA ARG A 88 6.18 2.89 4.14
C ARG A 88 7.39 2.60 5.03
N TYR A 89 7.91 3.59 5.75
CA TYR A 89 9.04 3.40 6.67
C TYR A 89 8.63 2.92 8.07
N ASP A 90 7.33 2.94 8.38
CA ASP A 90 6.75 2.45 9.62
C ASP A 90 5.60 1.48 9.31
N LEU A 91 5.85 0.20 9.54
CA LEU A 91 4.89 -0.86 9.23
C LEU A 91 3.58 -0.69 10.00
N GLU A 92 3.67 -0.37 11.28
CA GLU A 92 2.49 -0.28 12.15
C GLU A 92 1.65 0.94 11.77
N GLU A 93 2.28 2.09 11.57
CA GLU A 93 1.59 3.30 11.12
C GLU A 93 0.95 3.10 9.74
N CYS A 94 1.65 2.45 8.80
CA CYS A 94 1.13 2.17 7.46
C CYS A 94 -0.13 1.28 7.53
N LEU A 95 -0.09 0.21 8.33
CA LEU A 95 -1.22 -0.70 8.49
C LEU A 95 -2.40 -0.04 9.21
N TRP A 96 -2.17 0.69 10.31
CA TRP A 96 -3.24 1.38 11.03
C TRP A 96 -3.92 2.45 10.19
N ASN A 97 -3.16 3.24 9.43
CA ASN A 97 -3.75 4.23 8.52
C ASN A 97 -4.55 3.55 7.41
N THR A 98 -4.03 2.48 6.81
CA THR A 98 -4.69 1.72 5.74
C THR A 98 -6.01 1.11 6.22
N VAL A 99 -5.99 0.33 7.32
CA VAL A 99 -7.19 -0.34 7.84
C VAL A 99 -8.29 0.64 8.26
N SER A 100 -7.89 1.86 8.67
CA SER A 100 -8.81 2.90 9.12
C SER A 100 -9.70 3.50 8.03
N ILE A 101 -9.43 3.20 6.76
CA ILE A 101 -10.22 3.62 5.58
C ILE A 101 -11.40 2.67 5.29
N LEU A 102 -11.45 1.52 5.99
CA LEU A 102 -12.49 0.50 5.86
C LEU A 102 -12.54 -0.10 4.44
N GLY A 103 -13.64 -0.81 4.10
CA GLY A 103 -13.77 -1.54 2.85
C GLY A 103 -13.05 -2.89 2.88
N ASP A 104 -12.30 -3.19 1.83
CA ASP A 104 -11.50 -4.41 1.63
C ASP A 104 -10.19 -4.33 2.43
N ARG A 105 -10.37 -4.42 3.76
CA ARG A 105 -9.30 -4.19 4.75
C ARG A 105 -8.20 -5.22 4.66
N ASP A 106 -8.56 -6.48 4.45
CA ASP A 106 -7.62 -7.58 4.32
C ASP A 106 -6.74 -7.41 3.08
N THR A 107 -7.32 -7.16 1.91
CA THR A 107 -6.52 -7.02 0.67
C THR A 107 -5.65 -5.77 0.70
N THR A 108 -6.19 -4.63 1.15
CA THR A 108 -5.42 -3.38 1.21
C THR A 108 -4.28 -3.46 2.24
N CYS A 109 -4.53 -4.03 3.43
CA CYS A 109 -3.49 -4.21 4.44
C CYS A 109 -2.44 -5.25 4.03
N ALA A 110 -2.85 -6.32 3.33
CA ALA A 110 -1.90 -7.32 2.82
C ALA A 110 -0.91 -6.69 1.83
N MET A 111 -1.39 -5.86 0.90
CA MET A 111 -0.52 -5.14 -0.04
C MET A 111 0.34 -4.07 0.66
N ALA A 112 -0.26 -3.24 1.51
CA ALA A 112 0.46 -2.17 2.21
C ALA A 112 1.55 -2.74 3.15
N GLY A 113 1.21 -3.73 3.97
CA GLY A 113 2.15 -4.38 4.88
C GLY A 113 3.25 -5.13 4.12
N GLY A 114 2.90 -5.85 3.05
CA GLY A 114 3.84 -6.61 2.24
C GLY A 114 4.89 -5.74 1.53
N VAL A 115 4.55 -4.49 1.18
CA VAL A 115 5.53 -3.53 0.61
C VAL A 115 6.27 -2.78 1.72
N SER A 116 5.57 -2.27 2.73
CA SER A 116 6.15 -1.47 3.81
C SER A 116 7.26 -2.22 4.58
N ILE A 117 7.07 -3.52 4.85
CA ILE A 117 8.06 -4.37 5.53
C ILE A 117 9.42 -4.43 4.80
N LEU A 118 9.45 -4.17 3.49
CA LEU A 118 10.67 -4.24 2.69
C LEU A 118 11.62 -3.07 2.96
N CYS A 119 11.11 -1.95 3.49
CA CYS A 119 11.89 -0.74 3.75
C CYS A 119 11.73 -0.16 5.16
N CYS A 120 10.88 -0.73 6.01
CA CYS A 120 10.73 -0.26 7.38
C CYS A 120 12.01 -0.49 8.21
N LYS A 121 12.12 0.21 9.34
CA LYS A 121 13.25 0.06 10.25
C LYS A 121 13.33 -1.37 10.80
N GLU A 122 14.52 -1.82 11.15
CA GLU A 122 14.69 -3.15 11.73
C GLU A 122 14.03 -3.25 13.10
N ASN A 123 13.60 -4.48 13.45
CA ASN A 123 12.93 -4.79 14.71
C ASN A 123 11.59 -4.05 14.96
N THR A 124 10.94 -3.54 13.90
CA THR A 124 9.60 -2.92 14.00
C THR A 124 8.46 -3.93 13.87
N ILE A 125 8.66 -5.17 14.32
CA ILE A 125 7.56 -6.15 14.34
C ILE A 125 6.54 -5.70 15.39
N PRO A 126 5.28 -5.44 15.02
CA PRO A 126 4.29 -4.93 15.96
C PRO A 126 4.00 -5.95 17.07
N GLY A 127 3.66 -5.48 18.27
CA GLY A 127 3.39 -6.37 19.42
C GLY A 127 2.26 -7.36 19.17
N TRP A 128 1.27 -6.97 18.36
CA TRP A 128 0.16 -7.82 17.93
C TRP A 128 0.56 -8.90 16.92
N ALA A 129 1.79 -8.90 16.40
CA ALA A 129 2.26 -10.00 15.54
C ALA A 129 2.26 -11.35 16.29
N SER A 130 2.45 -11.32 17.62
CA SER A 130 2.33 -12.49 18.48
C SER A 130 0.90 -13.06 18.59
N THR A 131 -0.12 -12.29 18.21
CA THR A 131 -1.53 -12.70 18.23
C THR A 131 -2.03 -13.20 16.89
N ILE A 132 -1.20 -13.18 15.84
CA ILE A 132 -1.55 -13.70 14.52
C ILE A 132 -1.76 -15.21 14.64
N GLU A 133 -2.85 -15.71 14.03
CA GLU A 133 -3.16 -17.15 13.99
C GLU A 133 -1.96 -17.92 13.43
N ASN A 134 -1.53 -18.95 14.16
CA ASN A 134 -0.52 -19.87 13.64
C ASN A 134 -1.18 -20.73 12.56
N TRP A 135 -0.94 -20.37 11.29
CA TRP A 135 -1.50 -21.08 10.14
C TRP A 135 -1.22 -22.59 10.16
N LYS A 136 -0.11 -23.05 10.76
CA LYS A 136 0.20 -24.49 10.90
C LYS A 136 -0.72 -25.23 11.88
N LYS A 137 -1.41 -24.48 12.75
CA LYS A 137 -2.42 -25.00 13.69
C LYS A 137 -3.83 -24.62 13.27
N SER A 138 -4.00 -24.02 12.10
CA SER A 138 -5.30 -23.63 11.60
C SER A 138 -6.07 -24.85 11.12
N ARG A 139 -7.38 -24.87 11.35
CA ARG A 139 -8.29 -25.90 10.81
C ARG A 139 -8.28 -26.00 9.28
N PHE A 140 -7.77 -24.97 8.60
CA PHE A 140 -7.65 -24.92 7.15
C PHE A 140 -6.36 -25.56 6.62
N TYR A 141 -5.43 -25.94 7.51
CA TYR A 141 -4.14 -26.52 7.16
C TYR A 141 -4.09 -28.06 7.30
N GLU A 142 -5.03 -28.67 8.03
CA GLU A 142 -5.11 -30.13 8.20
C GLU A 142 -5.70 -30.81 6.95
N HIS A 143 -4.86 -31.04 5.93
CA HIS A 143 -5.08 -32.00 4.83
C HIS A 143 -3.82 -32.83 4.57
#